data_AF-A0A2K3JWF0-F1
#
_entry.id   AF-A0A2K3JWF0-F1
#
_cell.length_a   1.000
_cell.length_b   1.000
_cell.length_c   1.000
_cell.angle_alpha   90.00
_cell.angle_beta   90.00
_cell.angle_gamma   90.00
#
_symmetry.space_group_name_H-M   'P 1'
#
loop_
_entity.id
_entity.type
_entity.pdbx_description
1 polymer ?
#
loop_
_entity_poly.entity_id
_entity_poly.type
_entity_poly.pdbx_seq_one_letter_code
_entity_poly.pdbx_strand_id
1 'polypeptide(L)' 'MSNSKTARVSDSSSPSSHASLKRVGTHNGSFHCDEALGCFMIRLTRKFFNAEIVRTRDPQ' A
#
# COMPACT_ATOMS: atom_id res chain seq x y z
N MET A 1 -6.11 -20.60 -45.94
CA MET A 1 -6.67 -19.91 -44.77
C MET A 1 -6.22 -20.63 -43.51
N SER A 2 -5.59 -19.88 -42.60
CA SER A 2 -5.07 -20.32 -41.30
C SER A 2 -6.19 -20.85 -40.38
N ASN A 3 -5.87 -21.72 -39.42
CA ASN A 3 -6.52 -21.78 -38.11
C ASN A 3 -5.77 -22.70 -37.13
N SER A 4 -4.68 -22.17 -36.55
CA SER A 4 -4.08 -22.74 -35.33
C SER A 4 -4.80 -22.13 -34.13
N LYS A 5 -5.73 -22.87 -33.51
CA LYS A 5 -6.40 -22.43 -32.28
C LYS A 5 -5.60 -22.91 -31.07
N THR A 6 -4.53 -22.19 -30.74
CA THR A 6 -3.78 -22.37 -29.49
C THR A 6 -4.66 -21.92 -28.32
N ALA A 7 -5.01 -22.87 -27.44
CA ALA A 7 -5.69 -22.60 -26.19
C ALA A 7 -4.72 -21.87 -25.25
N ARG A 8 -5.00 -20.59 -25.03
CA ARG A 8 -4.35 -19.70 -24.07
C ARG A 8 -4.62 -20.23 -22.66
N VAL A 9 -3.58 -20.74 -22.02
CA VAL A 9 -3.57 -21.05 -20.59
C VAL A 9 -3.78 -19.76 -19.80
N SER A 10 -4.90 -19.66 -19.09
CA SER A 10 -5.11 -18.63 -18.09
C SER A 10 -4.44 -19.08 -16.80
N ASP A 11 -3.13 -18.84 -16.69
CA ASP A 11 -2.43 -18.97 -15.40
C ASP A 11 -2.92 -17.85 -14.48
N SER A 12 -3.91 -18.17 -13.64
CA SER A 12 -4.36 -17.32 -12.55
C SER A 12 -3.66 -17.75 -11.27
N SER A 13 -2.33 -17.74 -11.29
CA SER A 13 -1.50 -17.83 -10.10
C SER A 13 -1.53 -16.48 -9.36
N SER A 14 -2.61 -16.23 -8.62
CA SER A 14 -2.67 -15.10 -7.68
C SER A 14 -1.53 -15.22 -6.67
N PRO A 15 -0.58 -14.28 -6.59
CA PRO A 15 0.40 -14.28 -5.52
C PRO A 15 -0.32 -13.75 -4.27
N SER A 16 -0.99 -14.65 -3.55
CA SER A 16 -1.54 -14.38 -2.22
C SER A 16 -0.43 -14.33 -1.18
N SER A 17 0.60 -13.51 -1.40
CA SER A 17 1.48 -13.05 -0.34
C SER A 17 0.89 -11.75 0.18
N HIS A 18 -0.03 -11.87 1.14
CA HIS A 18 -0.44 -10.76 1.99
C HIS A 18 0.77 -10.31 2.84
N ALA A 19 1.78 -9.73 2.20
CA ALA A 19 2.75 -8.89 2.89
C ALA A 19 1.93 -7.71 3.42
N SER A 20 1.53 -7.80 4.69
CA SER A 20 0.75 -6.78 5.36
C SER A 20 1.38 -5.42 5.08
N LEU A 21 0.69 -4.57 4.30
CA LEU A 21 1.15 -3.23 4.03
C LEU A 21 1.35 -2.54 5.39
N LYS A 22 2.57 -2.03 5.61
CA LYS A 22 2.87 -1.27 6.82
C LYS A 22 1.95 -0.05 6.82
N ARG A 23 1.46 0.36 8.00
CA ARG A 23 0.60 1.53 8.12
C ARG A 23 1.23 2.56 9.05
N VAL A 24 1.05 3.83 8.72
CA VAL A 24 1.38 4.97 9.56
C VAL A 24 0.08 5.63 9.97
N GLY A 25 -0.25 5.55 11.26
CA GLY A 25 -1.46 6.17 11.79
C GLY A 25 -1.22 7.66 12.09
N THR A 26 -2.11 8.54 11.61
CA THR A 26 -2.14 9.95 12.01
C THR A 26 -3.45 10.29 12.72
N HIS A 27 -3.52 11.47 13.34
CA HIS A 27 -4.68 11.85 14.13
C HIS A 27 -5.91 12.15 13.25
N ASN A 28 -7.08 11.78 13.77
CA ASN A 28 -8.36 12.22 13.23
C ASN A 28 -8.61 13.68 13.61
N GLY A 29 -8.72 14.56 12.62
CA GLY A 29 -8.88 16.01 12.83
C GLY A 29 -8.15 16.81 11.75
N SER A 30 -7.66 18.00 12.11
CA SER A 30 -6.81 18.82 11.24
C SER A 30 -5.59 18.03 10.76
N PHE A 31 -5.08 18.33 9.56
CA PHE A 31 -3.77 17.83 9.14
C PHE A 31 -2.75 18.94 9.31
N HIS A 32 -1.85 18.77 10.27
CA HIS A 32 -0.81 19.73 10.54
C HIS A 32 0.37 19.47 9.60
N CYS A 33 1.10 20.52 9.23
CA CYS A 33 2.21 20.41 8.28
C CYS A 33 3.31 19.45 8.78
N ASP A 34 3.53 19.38 10.08
CA ASP A 34 4.49 18.47 10.72
C ASP A 34 4.06 17.00 10.62
N GLU A 35 2.75 16.69 10.60
CA GLU A 35 2.29 15.33 10.33
C GLU A 35 2.60 14.89 8.90
N ALA A 36 2.40 15.79 7.93
CA ALA A 36 2.74 15.53 6.52
C ALA A 36 4.23 15.28 6.35
N LEU A 37 5.05 16.14 6.99
CA LEU A 37 6.50 16.01 7.01
C LEU A 37 6.93 14.68 7.66
N GLY A 38 6.36 14.33 8.82
CA GLY A 38 6.64 13.08 9.50
C GLY A 38 6.30 11.85 8.65
N CYS A 39 5.13 11.84 8.00
CA CYS A 39 4.74 10.77 7.08
C CYS A 39 5.72 10.62 5.92
N PHE A 40 6.17 11.73 5.34
CA PHE A 40 7.16 11.72 4.27
C PHE A 40 8.50 11.15 4.74
N MET A 41 9.02 11.64 5.87
CA MET A 41 10.29 11.18 6.44
C MET A 41 10.26 9.69 6.76
N ILE A 42 9.16 9.17 7.34
CA ILE A 42 9.02 7.75 7.64
C ILE A 42 9.07 6.90 6.36
N ARG A 43 8.48 7.37 5.25
CA ARG A 43 8.52 6.70 3.96
C ARG A 43 9.90 6.74 3.28
N LEU A 44 10.84 7.55 3.75
CA LEU A 44 12.24 7.45 3.29
C LEU A 44 12.95 6.21 3.86
N THR A 45 12.42 5.61 4.93
CA THR A 45 13.01 4.42 5.54
C THR A 45 12.70 3.16 4.72
N ARG A 46 13.66 2.23 4.65
CA ARG A 46 13.45 0.91 4.01
C ARG A 46 12.31 0.11 4.62
N LYS A 47 11.99 0.34 5.89
CA LYS A 47 10.96 -0.38 6.63
C LYS A 47 9.55 0.08 6.28
N PHE A 48 9.38 1.34 5.90
CA PHE A 48 8.07 1.97 5.68
C PHE A 48 7.94 2.64 4.30
N PHE A 49 8.81 2.32 3.34
CA PHE A 49 8.85 2.97 2.03
C PHE A 49 7.51 2.91 1.27
N ASN A 50 6.78 1.83 1.45
CA ASN A 50 5.45 1.62 0.88
C ASN A 50 4.37 1.59 1.97
N ALA A 51 4.56 2.34 3.05
CA ALA A 51 3.58 2.39 4.12
C ALA A 51 2.37 3.23 3.70
N GLU A 52 1.18 2.71 4.02
CA GLU A 52 -0.10 3.38 3.86
C GLU A 52 -0.29 4.39 5.01
N ILE A 53 -0.66 5.63 4.68
CA ILE A 53 -0.98 6.64 5.69
C ILE A 53 -2.46 6.53 6.01
N VAL A 54 -2.78 6.20 7.26
CA VAL A 54 -4.15 5.96 7.73
C VAL A 54 -4.52 7.01 8.76
N ARG A 55 -5.57 7.78 8.46
CA ARG A 55 -6.15 8.77 9.36
C ARG A 55 -7.29 8.13 10.14
N THR A 56 -6.95 7.40 11.20
CA THR A 56 -7.97 6.75 12.05
C THR A 56 -7.60 6.71 13.53
N ARG A 57 -6.56 7.42 13.98
CA ARG A 57 -6.17 7.38 15.38
C ARG A 57 -7.13 8.25 16.18
N ASP A 58 -8.10 7.62 16.85
CA ASP A 58 -8.96 8.30 17.82
C ASP A 58 -8.11 8.79 19.00
N PRO A 59 -8.27 10.05 19.43
CA PRO A 59 -7.74 10.50 20.70
C PRO A 59 -8.49 9.76 21.81
N GLN A 60 -7.80 8.85 22.49
CA GLN A 60 -8.26 8.34 23.79
C GLN A 60 -8.12 9.42 24.84
#